data_AF-A0A1V1WX44-F1
#
_entry.id   AF-A0A1V1WX44-F1
#
_cell.length_a   1.000
_cell.length_b   1.000
_cell.length_c   1.000
_cell.angle_alpha   90.00
_cell.angle_beta   90.00
_cell.angle_gamma   90.00
#
_symmetry.space_group_name_H-M   'P 1'
#
loop_
_entity.id
_entity.type
_entity.pdbx_description
1 polymer ?
#
loop_
_entity_poly.entity_id
_entity_poly.type
_entity_poly.pdbx_seq_one_letter_code
_entity_poly.pdbx_strand_id
1 'polypeptide(L)'
;MPYKDGAYCFLFGEMIEAVHNGAYTRQIAIYLNNTGRMPYKRFYNNLLEFMLSSKAKSHAAVKRVMTLIDDYYHDPDMPQIHKILTQPDMVAFLSSYNPKRKGWHLWAYLWLSIGEARDDFYATLREFLVREGIGIDQKIEDLLRYQKELMLALDYDPAKGKSVAYQFNWLDYFFNQKLLQEELTTLRYTDTHMGITNRYELKKNVRNKFINAAIGISYPYTKFRHFIHQPDRTIKQ
;
A
#
# COMPACT_ATOMS: atom_id res chain seq x y z
N MET A 1 -12.76 11.50 24.83
CA MET A 1 -13.16 11.02 23.48
C MET A 1 -13.87 9.68 23.67
N PRO A 2 -15.07 9.48 23.10
CA PRO A 2 -15.75 8.19 23.11
C PRO A 2 -14.85 7.05 22.60
N TYR A 3 -15.01 5.84 23.14
CA TYR A 3 -14.20 4.68 22.75
C TYR A 3 -14.20 4.45 21.24
N LYS A 4 -15.39 4.46 20.62
CA LYS A 4 -15.56 4.24 19.18
C LYS A 4 -14.77 5.24 18.33
N ASP A 5 -14.72 6.50 18.75
CA ASP A 5 -13.95 7.54 18.06
C ASP A 5 -12.45 7.29 18.23
N GLY A 6 -12.01 6.89 19.43
CA GLY A 6 -10.61 6.53 19.68
C GLY A 6 -10.15 5.31 18.87
N ALA A 7 -10.97 4.25 18.82
CA ALA A 7 -10.72 3.05 18.04
C ALA A 7 -10.66 3.36 16.53
N TYR A 8 -11.61 4.14 16.03
CA TYR A 8 -11.62 4.59 14.64
C TYR A 8 -10.37 5.42 14.32
N CYS A 9 -10.02 6.41 15.15
CA CYS A 9 -8.83 7.24 14.94
C CYS A 9 -7.54 6.43 14.92
N PHE A 10 -7.41 5.44 15.81
CA PHE A 10 -6.24 4.55 15.85
C PHE A 10 -6.15 3.70 14.57
N LEU A 11 -7.24 3.03 14.18
CA LEU A 11 -7.26 2.24 12.96
C LEU A 11 -7.02 3.10 11.71
N PHE A 12 -7.57 4.30 11.67
CA PHE A 12 -7.35 5.26 10.60
C PHE A 12 -5.86 5.59 10.45
N GLY A 13 -5.14 5.84 11.55
CA GLY A 13 -3.70 6.06 11.51
C GLY A 13 -2.92 4.90 10.90
N GLU A 14 -3.19 3.66 11.37
CA GLU A 14 -2.53 2.45 10.84
C GLU A 14 -2.88 2.19 9.37
N MET A 15 -4.13 2.46 8.97
CA MET A 15 -4.57 2.35 7.58
C MET A 15 -3.83 3.36 6.71
N ILE A 16 -3.73 4.64 7.10
CA ILE A 16 -2.98 5.67 6.34
C ILE A 16 -1.53 5.24 6.15
N GLU A 17 -0.88 4.72 7.20
CA GLU A 17 0.48 4.21 7.10
C GLU A 17 0.57 3.08 6.07
N ALA A 18 -0.37 2.14 6.07
CA ALA A 18 -0.39 1.03 5.12
C ALA A 18 -0.72 1.48 3.67
N VAL A 19 -1.75 2.29 3.46
CA VAL A 19 -2.28 2.53 2.11
C VAL A 19 -1.74 3.80 1.44
N HIS A 20 -1.49 4.88 2.18
CA HIS A 20 -0.91 6.10 1.63
C HIS A 20 0.61 6.07 1.72
N ASN A 21 1.15 5.83 2.92
CA ASN A 21 2.59 5.80 3.14
C ASN A 21 3.23 4.52 2.60
N GLY A 22 2.53 3.39 2.65
CA GLY A 22 2.87 2.17 1.92
C GLY A 22 2.50 2.18 0.43
N ALA A 23 2.09 3.35 -0.06
CA ALA A 23 1.92 3.71 -1.46
C ALA A 23 0.77 3.07 -2.25
N TYR A 24 0.02 2.10 -1.72
CA TYR A 24 -1.08 1.42 -2.45
C TYR A 24 -2.09 2.36 -3.13
N THR A 25 -2.40 3.51 -2.53
CA THR A 25 -3.40 4.47 -3.05
C THR A 25 -2.84 5.87 -3.29
N ARG A 26 -1.55 6.08 -3.04
CA ARG A 26 -0.96 7.42 -2.92
C ARG A 26 -1.20 8.29 -4.16
N GLN A 27 -0.89 7.76 -5.34
CA GLN A 27 -0.97 8.53 -6.58
C GLN A 27 -2.40 8.79 -7.02
N ILE A 28 -3.31 7.86 -6.72
CA ILE A 28 -4.75 8.02 -6.94
C ILE A 28 -5.27 9.17 -6.08
N ALA A 29 -4.96 9.16 -4.78
CA ALA A 29 -5.39 10.20 -3.86
C ALA A 29 -4.80 11.58 -4.23
N ILE A 30 -3.51 11.63 -4.62
CA ILE A 30 -2.86 12.86 -5.12
C ILE A 30 -3.61 13.40 -6.34
N TYR A 31 -3.86 12.56 -7.35
CA TYR A 31 -4.51 12.98 -8.57
C TYR A 31 -5.93 13.51 -8.31
N LEU A 32 -6.73 12.79 -7.53
CA LEU A 32 -8.10 13.19 -7.22
C LEU A 32 -8.15 14.50 -6.42
N ASN A 33 -7.20 14.71 -5.50
CA ASN A 33 -7.10 15.94 -4.73
C ASN A 33 -6.70 17.12 -5.62
N ASN A 34 -5.65 16.95 -6.42
CA ASN A 34 -5.12 18.01 -7.29
C ASN A 34 -6.08 18.40 -8.41
N THR A 35 -6.95 17.49 -8.83
CA THR A 35 -8.00 17.77 -9.83
C THR A 35 -9.31 18.27 -9.23
N GLY A 36 -9.37 18.47 -7.90
CA GLY A 36 -10.58 18.92 -7.21
C GLY A 36 -11.71 17.88 -7.20
N ARG A 37 -11.45 16.64 -7.63
CA ARG A 37 -12.46 15.56 -7.70
C ARG A 37 -12.74 14.97 -6.32
N MET A 38 -11.74 14.87 -5.45
CA MET A 38 -11.92 14.37 -4.08
C MET A 38 -10.76 14.81 -3.15
N PRO A 39 -11.02 15.53 -2.05
CA PRO A 39 -10.00 15.87 -1.06
C PRO A 39 -9.49 14.64 -0.29
N TYR A 40 -8.21 14.66 0.14
CA TYR A 40 -7.60 13.55 0.89
C TYR A 40 -8.40 13.07 2.10
N LYS A 41 -8.89 14.01 2.92
CA LYS A 41 -9.66 13.68 4.13
C LYS A 41 -10.89 12.84 3.79
N ARG A 42 -11.63 13.25 2.75
CA ARG A 42 -12.81 12.52 2.28
C ARG A 42 -12.41 11.16 1.72
N PHE A 43 -11.38 11.10 0.87
CA PHE A 43 -10.90 9.85 0.28
C PHE A 43 -10.61 8.80 1.35
N TYR A 44 -9.80 9.14 2.35
CA TYR A 44 -9.37 8.16 3.34
C TYR A 44 -10.42 7.81 4.39
N ASN A 45 -11.26 8.77 4.81
CA ASN A 45 -12.36 8.47 5.74
C ASN A 45 -13.34 7.50 5.09
N ASN A 46 -13.77 7.80 3.86
CA ASN A 46 -14.76 6.98 3.15
C ASN A 46 -14.15 5.64 2.72
N LEU A 47 -12.85 5.59 2.39
CA LEU A 47 -12.17 4.32 2.09
C LEU A 47 -12.14 3.42 3.31
N LEU A 48 -11.83 3.93 4.51
CA LEU A 48 -11.85 3.13 5.73
C LEU A 48 -13.24 2.56 6.01
N GLU A 49 -14.28 3.40 5.92
CA GLU A 49 -15.67 2.98 6.09
C GLU A 49 -16.05 1.91 5.06
N PHE A 50 -15.66 2.09 3.80
CA PHE A 50 -15.87 1.12 2.74
C PHE A 50 -15.21 -0.21 3.06
N MET A 51 -13.93 -0.21 3.48
CA MET A 51 -13.20 -1.42 3.85
C MET A 51 -13.83 -2.15 5.04
N LEU A 52 -14.31 -1.41 6.05
CA LEU A 52 -14.98 -1.98 7.22
C LEU A 52 -16.33 -2.62 6.86
N SER A 53 -17.07 -2.04 5.92
CA SER A 53 -18.37 -2.57 5.47
C SER A 53 -18.28 -3.72 4.45
N SER A 54 -17.13 -3.89 3.80
CA SER A 54 -16.96 -4.79 2.66
C SER A 54 -16.55 -6.20 3.08
N LYS A 55 -16.91 -7.19 2.26
CA LYS A 55 -16.52 -8.60 2.42
C LYS A 55 -15.29 -9.01 1.60
N ALA A 56 -14.64 -8.06 0.93
CA ALA A 56 -13.47 -8.33 0.11
C ALA A 56 -12.30 -8.90 0.92
N LYS A 57 -11.48 -9.73 0.27
CA LYS A 57 -10.36 -10.44 0.93
C LYS A 57 -9.29 -9.46 1.38
N SER A 58 -8.98 -8.47 0.55
CA SER A 58 -8.03 -7.39 0.83
C SER A 58 -8.42 -6.52 2.04
N HIS A 59 -9.68 -6.53 2.46
CA HIS A 59 -10.17 -5.76 3.60
C HIS A 59 -10.23 -6.57 4.91
N ALA A 60 -9.98 -7.88 4.85
CA ALA A 60 -10.08 -8.77 6.01
C ALA A 60 -9.14 -8.34 7.15
N ALA A 61 -7.92 -7.91 6.82
CA ALA A 61 -6.95 -7.47 7.81
C ALA A 61 -7.38 -6.20 8.55
N VAL A 62 -8.03 -5.25 7.87
CA VAL A 62 -8.57 -4.02 8.50
C VAL A 62 -9.62 -4.37 9.55
N LYS A 63 -10.55 -5.27 9.20
CA LYS A 63 -11.56 -5.76 10.14
C LYS A 63 -10.94 -6.53 11.32
N ARG A 64 -9.92 -7.36 11.05
CA ARG A 64 -9.20 -8.09 12.11
C ARG A 64 -8.47 -7.15 13.08
N VAL A 65 -7.90 -6.05 12.59
CA VAL A 65 -7.31 -5.01 13.45
C VAL A 65 -8.39 -4.29 14.25
N MET A 66 -9.58 -4.03 13.69
CA MET A 66 -10.71 -3.50 14.46
C MET A 66 -11.10 -4.45 15.61
N THR A 67 -11.26 -5.74 15.32
CA THR A 67 -11.51 -6.76 16.36
C THR A 67 -10.42 -6.76 17.42
N LEU A 68 -9.14 -6.66 17.04
CA LEU A 68 -8.05 -6.57 18.01
C LEU A 68 -8.20 -5.35 18.95
N ILE A 69 -8.59 -4.19 18.40
CA ILE A 69 -8.81 -2.98 19.22
C ILE A 69 -9.97 -3.21 20.20
N ASP A 70 -11.05 -3.85 19.75
CA ASP A 70 -12.19 -4.22 20.59
C ASP A 70 -11.79 -5.23 21.68
N ASP A 71 -11.02 -6.26 21.35
CA ASP A 71 -10.50 -7.26 22.30
C ASP A 71 -9.73 -6.56 23.44
N TYR A 72 -8.85 -5.62 23.10
CA TYR A 72 -8.07 -4.84 24.07
C TYR A 72 -8.89 -3.88 24.92
N TYR A 73 -10.04 -3.43 24.44
CA TYR A 73 -10.94 -2.58 25.19
C TYR A 73 -11.78 -3.38 26.18
N HIS A 74 -12.19 -4.58 25.79
CA HIS A 74 -13.02 -5.46 26.60
C HIS A 74 -12.22 -6.31 27.59
N ASP A 75 -10.92 -6.51 27.36
CA ASP A 75 -10.02 -7.23 28.25
C ASP A 75 -8.90 -6.30 28.79
N PRO A 76 -9.07 -5.71 29.99
CA PRO A 76 -8.08 -4.83 30.59
C PRO A 76 -6.80 -5.56 31.01
N ASP A 77 -6.83 -6.88 31.17
CA ASP A 77 -5.68 -7.70 31.54
C ASP A 77 -4.83 -8.09 30.32
N MET A 78 -5.32 -7.83 29.10
CA MET A 78 -4.59 -8.13 27.87
C MET A 78 -3.31 -7.28 27.78
N PRO A 79 -2.12 -7.89 27.57
CA PRO A 79 -0.86 -7.14 27.52
C PRO A 79 -0.84 -6.11 26.38
N GLN A 80 -0.81 -4.82 26.74
CA GLN A 80 -0.83 -3.70 25.78
C GLN A 80 0.51 -3.51 25.04
N ILE A 81 1.60 -4.06 25.58
CA ILE A 81 2.93 -4.00 24.98
C ILE A 81 2.98 -5.00 23.82
N HIS A 82 3.40 -4.51 22.64
CA HIS A 82 3.54 -5.31 21.42
C HIS A 82 2.25 -6.03 20.99
N LYS A 83 1.16 -5.26 20.74
CA LYS A 83 -0.17 -5.76 20.36
C LYS A 83 -0.24 -6.86 19.28
N ILE A 84 0.74 -6.91 18.38
CA ILE A 84 0.84 -7.99 17.38
C ILE A 84 1.37 -9.28 18.00
N LEU A 85 2.38 -9.20 18.88
CA LEU A 85 3.06 -10.37 19.45
C LEU A 85 2.15 -11.20 20.36
N THR A 86 1.06 -10.61 20.85
CA THR A 86 0.02 -11.28 21.65
C THR A 86 -1.01 -12.01 20.79
N GLN A 87 -0.97 -11.87 19.45
CA GLN A 87 -1.97 -12.40 18.52
C GLN A 87 -1.35 -13.52 17.65
N PRO A 88 -1.60 -14.81 17.95
CA PRO A 88 -0.93 -15.93 17.29
C PRO A 88 -1.11 -15.95 15.76
N ASP A 89 -2.29 -15.58 15.27
CA ASP A 89 -2.60 -15.51 13.85
C ASP A 89 -1.76 -14.45 13.13
N MET A 90 -1.66 -13.25 13.70
CA MET A 90 -0.86 -12.16 13.13
C MET A 90 0.64 -12.48 13.19
N VAL A 91 1.12 -13.05 14.30
CA VAL A 91 2.53 -13.47 14.45
C VAL A 91 2.88 -14.54 13.43
N ALA A 92 2.04 -15.56 13.24
CA ALA A 92 2.28 -16.62 12.29
C ALA A 92 2.38 -16.06 10.86
N PHE A 93 1.44 -15.18 10.48
CA PHE A 93 1.45 -14.52 9.18
C PHE A 93 2.74 -13.73 8.94
N LEU A 94 3.12 -12.86 9.88
CA LEU A 94 4.30 -12.00 9.74
C LEU A 94 5.62 -12.77 9.84
N SER A 95 5.68 -13.79 10.69
CA SER A 95 6.86 -14.66 10.82
C SER A 95 7.10 -15.47 9.56
N SER A 96 6.05 -15.77 8.78
CA SER A 96 6.20 -16.39 7.46
C SER A 96 6.94 -15.50 6.45
N TYR A 97 7.02 -14.19 6.69
CA TYR A 97 7.82 -13.25 5.90
C TYR A 97 9.24 -13.12 6.41
N ASN A 98 9.44 -12.92 7.72
CA ASN A 98 10.76 -12.87 8.32
C ASN A 98 10.73 -13.31 9.79
N PRO A 99 11.08 -14.57 10.10
CA PRO A 99 11.02 -15.09 11.47
C PRO A 99 12.09 -14.50 12.39
N LYS A 100 13.13 -13.84 11.83
CA LYS A 100 14.19 -13.18 12.62
C LYS A 100 13.81 -11.75 13.02
N ARG A 101 12.72 -11.20 12.50
CA ARG A 101 12.28 -9.84 12.79
C ARG A 101 11.54 -9.81 14.14
N LYS A 102 12.15 -9.15 15.13
CA LYS A 102 11.64 -9.08 16.51
C LYS A 102 10.52 -8.04 16.72
N GLY A 103 10.28 -7.15 15.76
CA GLY A 103 9.31 -6.06 15.90
C GLY A 103 8.49 -5.86 14.63
N TRP A 104 7.17 -5.89 14.80
CA TRP A 104 6.18 -5.64 13.76
C TRP A 104 5.22 -4.55 14.19
N HIS A 105 4.83 -3.71 13.23
CA HIS A 105 3.80 -2.68 13.41
C HIS A 105 2.50 -3.13 12.74
N LEU A 106 1.36 -2.65 13.23
CA LEU A 106 0.04 -3.02 12.73
C LEU A 106 -0.13 -2.63 11.26
N TRP A 107 0.35 -1.45 10.86
CA TRP A 107 0.37 -1.05 9.46
C TRP A 107 1.15 -2.02 8.56
N ALA A 108 2.19 -2.70 9.06
CA ALA A 108 2.97 -3.66 8.27
C ALA A 108 2.17 -4.95 8.05
N TYR A 109 1.40 -5.38 9.05
CA TYR A 109 0.41 -6.44 8.90
C TYR A 109 -0.63 -6.08 7.83
N LEU A 110 -1.25 -4.89 7.94
CA LEU A 110 -2.20 -4.41 6.94
C LEU A 110 -1.58 -4.36 5.53
N TRP A 111 -0.38 -3.80 5.39
CA TRP A 111 0.30 -3.64 4.10
C TRP A 111 0.57 -4.98 3.43
N LEU A 112 1.05 -5.98 4.20
CA LEU A 112 1.34 -7.31 3.69
C LEU A 112 0.06 -8.09 3.36
N SER A 113 -0.97 -8.00 4.21
CA SER A 113 -2.24 -8.68 3.94
C SER A 113 -2.95 -8.11 2.70
N ILE A 114 -2.88 -6.78 2.48
CA ILE A 114 -3.35 -6.16 1.23
C ILE A 114 -2.51 -6.66 0.05
N GLY A 115 -1.19 -6.83 0.23
CA GLY A 115 -0.29 -7.31 -0.82
C GLY A 115 -0.58 -8.72 -1.30
N GLU A 116 -0.91 -9.65 -0.39
CA GLU A 116 -1.34 -11.02 -0.73
C GLU A 116 -2.67 -11.04 -1.49
N ALA A 117 -3.50 -9.99 -1.34
CA ALA A 117 -4.78 -9.82 -2.02
C ALA A 117 -4.77 -8.59 -2.96
N ARG A 118 -3.63 -8.29 -3.57
CA ARG A 118 -3.42 -7.03 -4.34
C ARG A 118 -4.45 -6.83 -5.45
N ASP A 119 -4.76 -7.88 -6.21
CA ASP A 119 -5.70 -7.77 -7.33
C ASP A 119 -7.12 -7.49 -6.85
N ASP A 120 -7.54 -8.17 -5.78
CA ASP A 120 -8.81 -7.93 -5.08
C ASP A 120 -8.86 -6.49 -4.54
N PHE A 121 -7.77 -5.98 -3.98
CA PHE A 121 -7.70 -4.59 -3.49
C PHE A 121 -7.90 -3.54 -4.59
N TYR A 122 -7.27 -3.70 -5.76
CA TYR A 122 -7.46 -2.73 -6.84
C TYR A 122 -8.84 -2.84 -7.50
N ALA A 123 -9.44 -4.04 -7.52
CA ALA A 123 -10.83 -4.20 -7.94
C ALA A 123 -11.79 -3.49 -6.98
N THR A 124 -11.61 -3.65 -5.67
CA THR A 124 -12.46 -2.99 -4.66
C THR A 124 -12.22 -1.50 -4.59
N LEU A 125 -11.00 -1.03 -4.86
CA LEU A 125 -10.68 0.39 -4.96
C LEU A 125 -11.43 1.03 -6.15
N ARG A 126 -11.54 0.32 -7.28
CA ARG A 126 -12.37 0.77 -8.41
C ARG A 126 -13.84 0.88 -8.02
N GLU A 127 -14.39 -0.12 -7.32
CA GLU A 127 -15.76 -0.09 -6.80
C GLU A 127 -15.99 1.08 -5.83
N PHE A 128 -15.03 1.33 -4.93
CA PHE A 128 -15.04 2.46 -4.02
C PHE A 128 -15.13 3.80 -4.77
N LEU A 129 -14.30 3.98 -5.81
CA LEU A 129 -14.32 5.20 -6.62
C LEU A 129 -15.68 5.41 -7.29
N VAL A 130 -16.26 4.35 -7.87
CA VAL A 130 -17.61 4.41 -8.46
C VAL A 130 -18.65 4.81 -7.42
N ARG A 131 -18.62 4.19 -6.23
CA ARG A 131 -19.54 4.50 -5.12
C ARG A 131 -19.45 5.96 -4.69
N GLU A 132 -18.26 6.55 -4.73
CA GLU A 132 -18.03 7.96 -4.40
C GLU A 132 -18.38 8.93 -5.54
N GLY A 133 -18.95 8.44 -6.65
CA GLY A 133 -19.33 9.26 -7.81
C GLY A 133 -18.16 9.63 -8.72
N ILE A 134 -17.00 8.96 -8.58
CA ILE A 134 -15.86 9.14 -9.48
C ILE A 134 -16.08 8.26 -10.72
N GLY A 135 -16.40 8.91 -11.85
CA GLY A 135 -16.46 8.25 -13.15
C GLY A 135 -15.14 7.56 -13.50
N ILE A 136 -15.22 6.29 -13.90
CA ILE A 136 -14.09 5.46 -14.31
C ILE A 136 -13.88 5.59 -15.82
N ASP A 137 -13.22 6.68 -16.21
CA ASP A 137 -12.78 6.92 -17.58
C ASP A 137 -11.42 6.24 -17.84
N GLN A 138 -10.94 6.33 -19.09
CA GLN A 138 -9.64 5.76 -19.50
C GLN A 138 -8.48 6.24 -18.63
N LYS A 139 -8.54 7.50 -18.15
CA LYS A 139 -7.50 8.10 -17.33
C LYS A 139 -7.49 7.50 -15.92
N ILE A 140 -8.64 7.28 -15.30
CA ILE A 140 -8.73 6.62 -14.00
C ILE A 140 -8.34 5.13 -14.11
N GLU A 141 -8.74 4.43 -15.17
CA GLU A 141 -8.31 3.04 -15.39
C GLU A 141 -6.78 2.93 -15.57
N ASP A 142 -6.20 3.81 -16.38
CA ASP A 142 -4.74 3.83 -16.59
C ASP A 142 -4.00 4.24 -15.31
N LEU A 143 -4.56 5.14 -14.49
CA LEU A 143 -4.01 5.50 -13.18
C LEU A 143 -4.08 4.35 -12.15
N LEU A 144 -5.19 3.61 -12.09
CA LEU A 144 -5.32 2.44 -11.22
C LEU A 144 -4.27 1.39 -11.60
N ARG A 145 -4.11 1.14 -12.90
CA ARG A 145 -3.08 0.24 -13.43
C ARG A 145 -1.67 0.75 -13.13
N TYR A 146 -1.40 2.03 -13.34
CA TYR A 146 -0.13 2.67 -13.00
C TYR A 146 0.22 2.48 -11.53
N GLN A 147 -0.71 2.82 -10.63
CA GLN A 147 -0.52 2.67 -9.20
C GLN A 147 -0.27 1.21 -8.80
N LYS A 148 -1.02 0.25 -9.36
CA LYS A 148 -0.84 -1.19 -9.10
C LYS A 148 0.52 -1.69 -9.56
N GLU A 149 0.93 -1.32 -10.77
CA GLU A 149 2.21 -1.74 -11.34
C GLU A 149 3.41 -1.02 -10.70
N LEU A 150 3.21 0.16 -10.14
CA LEU A 150 4.25 0.85 -9.41
C LEU A 150 4.61 0.12 -8.11
N MET A 151 3.69 -0.65 -7.51
CA MET A 151 3.94 -1.39 -6.28
C MET A 151 4.93 -2.54 -6.46
N LEU A 152 5.87 -2.66 -5.53
CA LEU A 152 6.78 -3.80 -5.45
C LEU A 152 6.00 -5.08 -5.10
N ALA A 153 6.33 -6.18 -5.76
CA ALA A 153 5.66 -7.47 -5.59
C ALA A 153 6.64 -8.59 -5.23
N LEU A 154 6.18 -9.59 -4.49
CA LEU A 154 6.98 -10.74 -4.08
C LEU A 154 7.47 -11.55 -5.29
N ASP A 155 6.67 -11.61 -6.35
CA ASP A 155 6.92 -12.35 -7.58
C ASP A 155 7.76 -11.59 -8.61
N TYR A 156 8.18 -10.36 -8.31
CA TYR A 156 9.06 -9.58 -9.17
C TYR A 156 10.41 -10.29 -9.37
N ASP A 157 10.89 -10.30 -10.61
CA ASP A 157 12.13 -10.94 -11.02
C ASP A 157 13.19 -9.89 -11.43
N PRO A 158 14.15 -9.56 -10.55
CA PRO A 158 15.18 -8.57 -10.84
C PRO A 158 16.06 -8.91 -12.04
N ALA A 159 16.21 -10.19 -12.37
CA ALA A 159 17.02 -10.62 -13.53
C ALA A 159 16.34 -10.29 -14.85
N LYS A 160 14.99 -10.26 -14.87
CA LYS A 160 14.20 -9.92 -16.06
C LYS A 160 13.79 -8.45 -16.09
N GLY A 161 13.58 -7.85 -14.92
CA GLY A 161 12.91 -6.56 -14.81
C GLY A 161 11.44 -6.65 -15.28
N LYS A 162 10.82 -5.49 -15.50
CA LYS A 162 9.52 -5.40 -16.19
C LYS A 162 9.40 -4.10 -16.96
N SER A 163 8.53 -4.09 -17.96
CA SER A 163 8.17 -2.90 -18.73
C SER A 163 6.65 -2.80 -18.84
N VAL A 164 6.11 -1.61 -18.63
CA VAL A 164 4.66 -1.37 -18.69
C VAL A 164 4.39 -0.09 -19.47
N ALA A 165 3.49 -0.17 -20.46
CA ALA A 165 3.04 0.96 -21.25
C ALA A 165 1.75 1.57 -20.68
N TYR A 166 1.69 2.90 -20.65
CA TYR A 166 0.59 3.72 -20.13
C TYR A 166 0.16 4.74 -21.18
N GLN A 167 -1.11 5.10 -21.18
CA GLN A 167 -1.65 6.08 -22.13
C GLN A 167 -1.33 7.52 -21.72
N PHE A 168 -0.98 7.74 -20.45
CA PHE A 168 -0.62 9.04 -19.92
C PHE A 168 0.78 9.04 -19.32
N ASN A 169 1.41 10.21 -19.32
CA ASN A 169 2.76 10.45 -18.82
C ASN A 169 2.85 10.48 -17.27
N TRP A 170 2.29 9.49 -16.58
CA TRP A 170 2.13 9.49 -15.11
C TRP A 170 3.41 9.76 -14.32
N LEU A 171 4.55 9.19 -14.75
CA LEU A 171 5.84 9.43 -14.09
C LEU A 171 6.21 10.92 -14.13
N ASP A 172 6.07 11.54 -15.30
CA ASP A 172 6.34 12.96 -15.52
C ASP A 172 5.39 13.84 -14.69
N TYR A 173 4.11 13.47 -14.63
CA TYR A 173 3.09 14.17 -13.84
C TYR A 173 3.38 14.12 -12.33
N PHE A 174 3.63 12.93 -11.77
CA PHE A 174 3.77 12.77 -10.32
C PHE A 174 5.16 13.13 -9.77
N PHE A 175 6.22 12.92 -10.56
CA PHE A 175 7.60 13.04 -10.06
C PHE A 175 8.39 14.19 -10.70
N ASN A 176 8.03 14.62 -11.91
CA ASN A 176 8.74 15.68 -12.63
C ASN A 176 7.94 16.99 -12.73
N GLN A 177 6.81 17.09 -12.02
CA GLN A 177 5.95 18.28 -11.96
C GLN A 177 5.49 18.78 -13.34
N LYS A 178 5.36 17.88 -14.31
CA LYS A 178 4.84 18.23 -15.64
C LYS A 178 3.31 18.16 -15.66
N LEU A 179 2.70 18.80 -16.66
CA LEU A 179 1.28 18.62 -16.92
C LEU A 179 0.99 17.19 -17.37
N LEU A 180 -0.17 16.68 -16.96
CA LEU A 180 -0.66 15.38 -17.42
C LEU A 180 -1.00 15.49 -18.91
N GLN A 181 -0.40 14.63 -19.72
CA GLN A 181 -0.59 14.56 -21.16
C GLN A 181 -0.95 13.13 -21.56
N GLU A 182 -1.83 13.01 -22.55
CA GLU A 182 -2.10 11.74 -23.24
C GLU A 182 -0.94 11.49 -24.21
N GLU A 183 -0.01 10.67 -23.77
CA GLU A 183 1.26 10.37 -24.44
C GLU A 183 1.63 8.93 -24.07
N LEU A 184 1.68 8.05 -25.07
CA LEU A 184 2.01 6.64 -24.85
C LEU A 184 3.42 6.54 -24.27
N THR A 185 3.48 6.15 -22.99
CA THR A 185 4.69 6.15 -22.20
C THR A 185 4.97 4.75 -21.70
N THR A 186 6.12 4.17 -22.07
CA THR A 186 6.59 2.91 -21.52
C THR A 186 7.61 3.13 -20.42
N LEU A 187 7.32 2.63 -19.23
CA LEU A 187 8.24 2.64 -18.09
C LEU A 187 8.93 1.29 -17.98
N ARG A 188 10.26 1.32 -17.84
CA ARG A 188 11.08 0.15 -17.53
C ARG A 188 11.48 0.18 -16.05
N TYR A 189 11.49 -1.00 -15.43
CA TYR A 189 11.86 -1.21 -14.05
C TYR A 189 12.89 -2.33 -13.95
N THR A 190 14.13 -2.00 -13.59
CA THR A 190 15.25 -2.95 -13.43
C THR A 190 15.79 -2.94 -12.01
N ASP A 191 14.92 -2.75 -11.01
CA ASP A 191 15.31 -2.74 -9.61
C ASP A 191 16.01 -4.05 -9.23
N THR A 192 17.25 -3.96 -8.78
CA THR A 192 17.95 -5.11 -8.16
C THR A 192 18.05 -4.93 -6.65
N HIS A 193 17.96 -3.69 -6.18
CA HIS A 193 18.13 -3.30 -4.80
C HIS A 193 17.21 -2.12 -4.43
N MET A 194 16.82 -2.07 -3.17
CA MET A 194 15.96 -1.04 -2.60
C MET A 194 16.62 -0.32 -1.42
N GLY A 195 15.97 0.76 -0.96
CA GLY A 195 16.42 1.65 0.08
C GLY A 195 17.47 2.67 -0.40
N ILE A 196 17.67 3.72 0.39
CA ILE A 196 18.53 4.86 0.02
C ILE A 196 19.98 4.46 -0.30
N THR A 197 20.52 3.45 0.38
CA THR A 197 21.89 2.95 0.15
C THR A 197 21.94 1.74 -0.79
N ASN A 198 20.84 1.36 -1.44
CA ASN A 198 20.73 0.14 -2.25
C ASN A 198 21.18 -1.13 -1.50
N ARG A 199 21.04 -1.17 -0.18
CA ARG A 199 21.52 -2.30 0.64
C ARG A 199 20.59 -3.53 0.60
N TYR A 200 19.34 -3.36 0.18
CA TYR A 200 18.35 -4.41 0.26
C TYR A 200 18.15 -5.07 -1.10
N GLU A 201 18.84 -6.17 -1.32
CA GLU A 201 18.71 -7.02 -2.50
C GLU A 201 17.27 -7.53 -2.67
N LEU A 202 16.76 -7.45 -3.90
CA LEU A 202 15.52 -8.08 -4.32
C LEU A 202 15.77 -9.49 -4.81
N LYS A 203 14.86 -10.41 -4.48
CA LYS A 203 14.89 -11.77 -4.99
C LYS A 203 13.48 -12.34 -5.12
N LYS A 204 13.17 -12.82 -6.32
CA LYS A 204 11.87 -13.39 -6.68
C LYS A 204 11.44 -14.47 -5.69
N ASN A 205 10.22 -14.36 -5.18
CA ASN A 205 9.58 -15.31 -4.27
C ASN A 205 10.34 -15.58 -2.96
N VAL A 206 11.24 -14.69 -2.56
CA VAL A 206 11.98 -14.80 -1.30
C VAL A 206 11.47 -13.77 -0.30
N ARG A 207 10.54 -14.19 0.55
CA ARG A 207 9.76 -13.30 1.43
C ARG A 207 10.60 -12.40 2.34
N ASN A 208 11.68 -12.92 2.93
CA ASN A 208 12.53 -12.14 3.83
C ASN A 208 13.34 -11.06 3.08
N LYS A 209 13.76 -11.34 1.85
CA LYS A 209 14.40 -10.35 0.97
C LYS A 209 13.37 -9.31 0.53
N PHE A 210 12.19 -9.75 0.08
CA PHE A 210 11.08 -8.87 -0.28
C PHE A 210 10.71 -7.91 0.85
N ILE A 211 10.47 -8.38 2.07
CA ILE A 211 10.07 -7.50 3.17
C ILE A 211 11.18 -6.51 3.55
N ASN A 212 12.44 -6.94 3.56
CA ASN A 212 13.56 -6.05 3.86
C ASN A 212 13.71 -4.97 2.77
N ALA A 213 13.49 -5.32 1.51
CA ALA A 213 13.53 -4.38 0.40
C ALA A 213 12.31 -3.45 0.38
N ALA A 214 11.12 -3.96 0.66
CA ALA A 214 9.87 -3.21 0.65
C ALA A 214 9.80 -2.19 1.80
N ILE A 215 10.19 -2.58 3.03
CA ILE A 215 9.95 -1.76 4.23
C ILE A 215 11.18 -1.55 5.13
N GLY A 216 12.32 -2.17 4.83
CA GLY A 216 13.54 -2.08 5.63
C GLY A 216 13.60 -3.01 6.86
N ILE A 217 14.80 -3.12 7.46
CA ILE A 217 15.09 -3.97 8.63
C ILE A 217 14.81 -3.27 9.96
N SER A 218 15.21 -2.00 10.06
CA SER A 218 14.92 -1.08 11.16
C SER A 218 14.14 0.07 10.53
N TYR A 219 13.04 0.46 11.15
CA TYR A 219 12.18 1.58 10.75
C TYR A 219 12.93 2.61 9.89
N PRO A 220 12.56 2.85 8.63
CA PRO A 220 13.30 3.82 7.85
C PRO A 220 13.01 5.20 8.44
N TYR A 221 14.04 5.91 8.91
CA TYR A 221 14.00 7.37 8.98
C TYR A 221 13.74 7.97 7.58
N THR A 222 13.84 7.17 6.52
CA THR A 222 13.61 7.54 5.12
C THR A 222 12.82 6.46 4.38
N LYS A 223 11.57 6.75 4.00
CA LYS A 223 10.72 5.92 3.12
C LYS A 223 11.17 5.95 1.64
N PHE A 224 12.33 6.52 1.35
CA PHE A 224 12.87 6.65 0.00
C PHE A 224 13.25 5.28 -0.59
N ARG A 225 12.87 5.04 -1.85
CA ARG A 225 13.09 3.77 -2.57
C ARG A 225 12.59 2.54 -1.82
N HIS A 226 11.42 2.65 -1.21
CA HIS A 226 10.71 1.58 -0.52
C HIS A 226 9.27 1.50 -1.06
N PHE A 227 8.60 0.37 -0.86
CA PHE A 227 7.24 0.02 -1.31
C PHE A 227 7.00 -0.05 -2.83
N ILE A 228 7.65 0.81 -3.61
CA ILE A 228 7.42 0.97 -5.05
C ILE A 228 8.69 0.76 -5.86
N HIS A 229 8.52 0.28 -7.09
CA HIS A 229 9.57 0.20 -8.10
C HIS A 229 10.14 1.58 -8.45
N GLN A 230 11.41 1.62 -8.87
CA GLN A 230 12.08 2.83 -9.34
C GLN A 230 12.26 2.75 -10.86
N PRO A 231 11.46 3.47 -11.66
CA PRO A 231 11.64 3.46 -13.10
C PRO A 231 13.00 4.07 -13.46
N ASP A 232 13.80 3.33 -14.21
CA ASP A 232 15.17 3.71 -14.60
C ASP A 232 15.21 4.31 -16.03
N ARG A 233 14.19 4.03 -16.84
CA ARG A 233 14.04 4.57 -18.20
C ARG A 233 12.58 4.77 -18.57
N THR A 234 12.34 5.89 -19.25
CA THR A 234 11.06 6.25 -19.89
C THR A 234 11.26 6.26 -21.40
N ILE A 235 10.42 5.52 -22.13
CA ILE A 235 10.37 5.55 -23.60
C ILE A 235 9.04 6.19 -24.00
N LYS A 236 9.12 7.31 -24.72
CA LYS A 236 7.98 8.04 -25.28
C LYS A 236 7.85 7.65 -26.76
N GLN A 237 6.63 7.39 -27.22
CA GLN A 237 6.33 7.05 -28.61
C GLN A 237 5.49 8.15 -29.25
#